data_AF-A0A950L983-F1
#
_entry.id   AF-A0A950L983-F1
#
_cell.length_a   1.000
_cell.length_b   1.000
_cell.length_c   1.000
_cell.angle_alpha   90.00
_cell.angle_beta   90.00
_cell.angle_gamma   90.00
#
_symmetry.space_group_name_H-M   'P 1'
#
loop_
_entity.id
_entity.type
_entity.pdbx_description
1 polymer ?
#
loop_
_entity_poly.entity_id
_entity_poly.type
_entity_poly.pdbx_seq_one_letter_code
_entity_poly.pdbx_strand_id
1 'polypeptide(L)'
;MQPSTAIPTNGQVPPADSGADRTFLQRLVALFVAFFERVMPNPFVLAVLLTFVTAILAAIVAPRNSPATIVTSWYNGIFTILAFAFQMILVLVTGHALASARPVERLLQRLMATVRTPSGAMILTFLIAAAASWLNWGFGLVVGALVAKEAARRVRVDFAWLVAAAYTGFMIWASGPSSSIALAQASHGNSLNVVEKLTG
;
A
#
# COMPACT_ATOMS: atom_id res chain seq x y z
N MET A 1 -2.62 49.25 3.47
CA MET A 1 -3.88 48.59 3.02
C MET A 1 -3.49 47.25 2.40
N GLN A 2 -3.68 46.16 3.15
CA GLN A 2 -3.45 44.80 2.65
C GLN A 2 -4.67 44.33 1.86
N PRO A 3 -4.51 43.63 0.72
CA PRO A 3 -5.63 42.99 0.06
C PRO A 3 -5.98 41.68 0.78
N SER A 4 -7.23 41.58 1.20
CA SER A 4 -7.88 40.39 1.76
C SER A 4 -7.83 39.23 0.76
N THR A 5 -7.20 38.11 1.14
CA THR A 5 -7.30 36.85 0.41
C THR A 5 -8.37 35.97 1.07
N ALA A 6 -9.53 35.93 0.43
CA ALA A 6 -10.67 35.11 0.83
C ALA A 6 -10.32 33.61 0.81
N ILE A 7 -10.80 32.88 1.82
CA ILE A 7 -10.76 31.41 1.87
C ILE A 7 -11.89 30.89 0.94
N PRO A 8 -11.61 30.02 -0.04
CA PRO A 8 -12.65 29.47 -0.93
C PRO A 8 -13.53 28.47 -0.17
N THR A 9 -14.86 28.71 -0.20
CA THR A 9 -15.90 27.98 0.54
C THR A 9 -16.69 26.97 -0.29
N ASN A 10 -16.32 26.72 -1.55
CA ASN A 10 -16.92 25.67 -2.37
C ASN A 10 -15.85 24.66 -2.74
N GLY A 11 -16.18 23.36 -2.72
CA GLY A 11 -15.31 22.23 -3.06
C GLY A 11 -14.82 22.18 -4.51
N GLN A 12 -14.45 23.32 -5.09
CA GLN A 12 -13.72 23.43 -6.32
C GLN A 12 -12.27 23.00 -6.04
N VAL A 13 -11.86 21.94 -6.73
CA VAL A 13 -10.44 21.59 -6.89
C VAL A 13 -9.74 22.85 -7.40
N PRO A 14 -8.67 23.33 -6.74
CA PRO A 14 -7.95 24.51 -7.20
C PRO A 14 -7.58 24.34 -8.68
N PRO A 15 -7.65 25.41 -9.49
CA PRO A 15 -7.32 25.31 -10.91
C PRO A 15 -5.92 24.70 -11.04
N ALA A 16 -5.78 23.66 -11.86
CA ALA A 16 -4.49 23.08 -12.16
C ALA A 16 -3.58 24.20 -12.65
N ASP A 17 -2.43 24.39 -11.99
CA ASP A 17 -1.46 25.44 -12.28
C ASP A 17 -1.32 25.61 -13.79
N SER A 18 -1.65 26.81 -14.25
CA SER A 18 -1.63 27.20 -15.65
C SER A 18 -0.19 27.20 -16.16
N GLY A 19 0.23 26.08 -16.73
CA GLY A 19 1.06 25.96 -17.94
C GLY A 19 2.48 26.52 -17.98
N ALA A 20 2.93 27.34 -17.05
CA ALA A 20 4.27 27.93 -17.07
C ALA A 20 5.16 27.32 -15.98
N ASP A 21 6.25 26.70 -16.43
CA ASP A 21 7.37 26.15 -15.64
C ASP A 21 7.14 24.86 -14.84
N ARG A 22 6.50 23.85 -15.46
CA ARG A 22 6.76 22.46 -15.03
C ARG A 22 8.23 22.12 -15.27
N THR A 23 8.97 21.84 -14.19
CA THR A 23 10.36 21.37 -14.28
C THR A 23 10.44 20.13 -15.17
N PHE A 24 11.59 19.91 -15.83
CA PHE A 24 11.79 18.73 -16.68
C PHE A 24 11.39 17.43 -15.98
N LEU A 25 11.71 17.31 -14.69
CA LEU A 25 11.33 16.19 -13.85
C LEU A 25 9.80 16.03 -13.74
N GLN A 26 9.05 17.09 -13.51
CA GLN A 26 7.58 17.03 -13.43
C GLN A 26 6.94 16.63 -14.76
N ARG A 27 7.52 17.07 -15.88
CA ARG A 27 7.05 16.64 -17.22
C ARG A 27 7.32 15.16 -17.45
N LEU A 28 8.50 14.69 -17.05
CA LEU A 28 8.88 13.29 -17.15
C LEU A 28 7.98 12.40 -16.28
N VAL A 29 7.74 12.79 -15.02
CA VAL A 29 6.81 12.11 -14.12
C VAL A 29 5.41 12.08 -14.72
N ALA A 30 4.91 13.20 -15.25
CA ALA A 30 3.60 13.26 -15.89
C ALA A 30 3.50 12.34 -17.13
N LEU A 31 4.57 12.23 -17.93
CA LEU A 31 4.63 11.31 -19.06
C LEU A 31 4.52 9.84 -18.60
N PHE A 32 5.30 9.44 -17.59
CA PHE A 32 5.26 8.09 -17.06
C PHE A 32 3.91 7.75 -16.44
N VAL A 33 3.32 8.68 -15.67
CA VAL A 33 1.97 8.52 -15.11
C VAL A 33 0.95 8.35 -16.22
N ALA A 34 0.94 9.24 -17.23
CA ALA A 34 -0.03 9.17 -18.33
C ALA A 34 0.12 7.88 -19.18
N PHE A 35 1.35 7.42 -19.39
CA PHE A 35 1.60 6.15 -20.07
C PHE A 35 1.10 4.97 -19.23
N PHE A 36 1.46 4.93 -17.95
CA PHE A 36 1.11 3.84 -17.04
C PHE A 36 -0.39 3.73 -16.82
N GLU A 37 -1.08 4.85 -16.58
CA GLU A 37 -2.54 4.90 -16.44
C GLU A 37 -3.27 4.41 -17.69
N ARG A 38 -2.70 4.64 -18.88
CA ARG A 38 -3.30 4.22 -20.15
C ARG A 38 -3.00 2.77 -20.51
N VAL A 39 -1.84 2.25 -20.08
CA VAL A 39 -1.35 0.92 -20.48
C VAL A 39 -1.66 -0.14 -19.45
N MET A 40 -1.73 0.18 -18.15
CA MET A 40 -2.00 -0.83 -17.13
C MET A 40 -3.38 -1.45 -17.32
N PRO A 41 -3.46 -2.74 -17.67
CA PRO A 41 -4.72 -3.44 -17.65
C PRO A 41 -5.16 -3.67 -16.21
N ASN A 42 -6.45 -3.93 -16.02
CA ASN A 42 -6.95 -4.38 -14.73
C ASN A 42 -6.10 -5.57 -14.22
N PRO A 43 -5.68 -5.62 -12.94
CA PRO A 43 -4.87 -6.71 -12.40
C PRO A 43 -5.43 -8.11 -12.68
N PHE A 44 -6.75 -8.26 -12.71
CA PHE A 44 -7.41 -9.52 -13.07
C PHE A 44 -7.13 -9.91 -14.53
N VAL A 45 -7.26 -8.95 -15.45
CA VAL A 45 -6.96 -9.16 -16.88
C VAL A 45 -5.49 -9.54 -17.05
N LEU A 46 -4.59 -8.87 -16.33
CA LEU A 46 -3.17 -9.20 -16.33
C LEU A 46 -2.91 -10.64 -15.85
N ALA A 47 -3.58 -11.08 -14.77
CA ALA A 47 -3.45 -12.43 -14.24
C ALA A 47 -3.95 -13.51 -15.23
N VAL A 48 -5.08 -13.25 -15.90
CA VAL A 48 -5.62 -14.14 -16.94
C VAL A 48 -4.67 -14.19 -18.15
N LEU A 49 -4.17 -13.04 -18.60
CA LEU A 49 -3.21 -12.97 -19.70
C LEU A 49 -1.93 -13.74 -19.39
N LEU A 50 -1.35 -13.51 -18.19
CA LEU A 50 -0.17 -14.24 -17.73
C LEU A 50 -0.42 -15.74 -17.66
N THR A 51 -1.61 -16.18 -17.23
CA THR A 51 -1.98 -17.60 -17.23
C THR A 51 -1.85 -18.22 -18.63
N PHE A 52 -2.40 -17.55 -19.66
CA PHE A 52 -2.30 -18.04 -21.04
C PHE A 52 -0.87 -17.97 -21.58
N VAL A 53 -0.15 -16.86 -21.34
CA VAL A 53 1.24 -16.72 -21.77
C VAL A 53 2.11 -17.80 -21.15
N THR A 54 2.00 -18.03 -19.84
CA THR A 54 2.73 -19.09 -19.15
C THR A 54 2.33 -20.48 -19.65
N ALA A 55 1.06 -20.73 -19.97
CA ALA A 55 0.63 -21.99 -20.55
C ALA A 55 1.24 -22.24 -21.95
N ILE A 56 1.29 -21.22 -22.81
CA ILE A 56 1.93 -21.28 -24.14
C ILE A 56 3.43 -21.53 -23.98
N LEU A 57 4.10 -20.78 -23.10
CA LEU A 57 5.53 -20.96 -22.83
C LEU A 57 5.82 -22.37 -22.29
N ALA A 58 4.98 -22.89 -21.40
CA ALA A 58 5.10 -24.26 -20.91
C ALA A 58 4.94 -25.29 -22.02
N ALA A 59 4.02 -25.07 -22.97
CA ALA A 59 3.83 -25.97 -24.12
C ALA A 59 5.06 -26.00 -25.05
N ILE A 60 5.75 -24.87 -25.21
CA ILE A 60 6.91 -24.75 -26.10
C ILE A 60 8.21 -25.21 -25.43
N VAL A 61 8.41 -24.86 -24.15
CA VAL A 61 9.72 -24.95 -23.48
C VAL A 61 9.81 -26.06 -22.44
N ALA A 62 8.69 -26.46 -21.81
CA ALA A 62 8.77 -27.40 -20.70
C ALA A 62 9.10 -28.83 -21.15
N PRO A 63 9.97 -29.57 -20.44
CA PRO A 63 10.30 -30.96 -20.76
C PRO A 63 9.09 -31.91 -20.74
N ARG A 64 8.07 -31.58 -19.93
CA ARG A 64 6.78 -32.28 -19.87
C ARG A 64 5.66 -31.34 -20.30
N ASN A 65 5.54 -31.16 -21.62
CA ASN A 65 4.63 -30.20 -22.26
C ASN A 65 3.24 -30.77 -22.60
N SER A 66 2.88 -31.95 -22.10
CA SER A 66 1.55 -32.50 -22.40
C SER A 66 0.45 -31.59 -21.84
N PRO A 67 -0.65 -31.34 -22.59
CA PRO A 67 -1.72 -30.44 -22.14
C PRO A 67 -2.29 -30.82 -20.77
N ALA A 68 -2.44 -32.12 -20.50
CA ALA A 68 -2.87 -32.63 -19.21
C ALA A 68 -1.91 -32.24 -18.07
N THR A 69 -0.60 -32.31 -18.30
CA THR A 69 0.40 -31.89 -17.29
C THR A 69 0.31 -30.40 -17.02
N ILE A 70 0.22 -29.58 -18.06
CA ILE A 70 0.14 -28.11 -17.92
C ILE A 70 -1.10 -27.71 -17.11
N VAL A 71 -2.27 -28.26 -17.44
CA VAL A 71 -3.53 -27.98 -16.71
C VAL A 71 -3.44 -28.46 -15.26
N THR A 72 -2.91 -29.66 -15.03
CA THR A 72 -2.79 -30.22 -13.67
C THR A 72 -1.79 -29.42 -12.83
N SER A 73 -0.67 -29.00 -13.41
CA SER A 73 0.32 -28.15 -12.75
C SER A 73 -0.24 -26.76 -12.41
N TRP A 74 -0.99 -26.15 -13.32
CA TRP A 74 -1.68 -24.87 -13.07
C TRP A 74 -2.69 -25.00 -11.91
N TYR A 75 -3.54 -26.03 -11.96
CA TYR A 75 -4.52 -26.32 -10.90
C TYR A 75 -3.82 -26.50 -9.55
N ASN A 76 -2.84 -27.41 -9.47
CA ASN A 76 -2.12 -27.67 -8.22
C ASN A 76 -1.41 -26.41 -7.70
N GLY A 77 -0.84 -25.59 -8.57
CA GLY A 77 -0.17 -24.34 -8.21
C GLY A 77 -1.12 -23.35 -7.53
N ILE A 78 -2.31 -23.13 -8.11
CA ILE A 78 -3.32 -22.25 -7.52
C ILE A 78 -3.70 -22.69 -6.11
N PHE A 79 -4.01 -23.97 -5.93
CA PHE A 79 -4.46 -24.48 -4.64
C PHE A 79 -3.34 -24.55 -3.60
N THR A 80 -2.08 -24.63 -4.02
CA THR A 80 -0.92 -24.60 -3.11
C THR A 80 -0.75 -23.23 -2.45
N ILE A 81 -1.02 -22.14 -3.18
CA ILE A 81 -0.88 -20.77 -2.65
C ILE A 81 -2.18 -20.20 -2.07
N LEU A 82 -3.30 -20.92 -2.21
CA LEU A 82 -4.63 -20.42 -1.87
C LEU A 82 -4.76 -20.03 -0.39
N ALA A 83 -4.26 -20.88 0.51
CA ALA A 83 -4.29 -20.59 1.95
C ALA A 83 -3.51 -19.30 2.29
N PHE A 84 -2.31 -19.15 1.71
CA PHE A 84 -1.51 -17.94 1.86
C PHE A 84 -2.21 -16.71 1.27
N ALA A 85 -2.83 -16.83 0.10
CA ALA A 85 -3.59 -15.75 -0.51
C ALA A 85 -4.77 -15.30 0.38
N PHE A 86 -5.51 -16.25 0.95
CA PHE A 86 -6.59 -15.94 1.90
C PHE A 86 -6.07 -15.24 3.16
N GLN A 87 -4.92 -15.64 3.69
CA GLN A 87 -4.28 -14.94 4.82
C GLN A 87 -3.99 -13.48 4.45
N MET A 88 -3.43 -13.22 3.27
CA MET A 88 -3.15 -11.86 2.80
C MET A 88 -4.41 -11.02 2.57
N ILE A 89 -5.48 -11.64 2.04
CA ILE A 89 -6.80 -10.99 1.93
C ILE A 89 -7.32 -10.61 3.31
N LEU A 90 -7.27 -11.52 4.28
CA LEU A 90 -7.74 -11.24 5.64
C LEU A 90 -6.94 -10.12 6.29
N VAL A 91 -5.61 -10.09 6.12
CA VAL A 91 -4.77 -8.98 6.64
C VAL A 91 -5.24 -7.63 6.10
N LEU A 92 -5.51 -7.53 4.80
CA LEU A 92 -6.03 -6.31 4.16
C LEU A 92 -7.44 -5.96 4.63
N VAL A 93 -8.37 -6.90 4.58
CA VAL A 93 -9.79 -6.68 4.90
C VAL A 93 -9.96 -6.29 6.36
N THR A 94 -9.32 -7.02 7.28
CA THR A 94 -9.38 -6.73 8.71
C THR A 94 -8.66 -5.43 9.05
N GLY A 95 -7.51 -5.16 8.43
CA GLY A 95 -6.79 -3.89 8.58
C GLY A 95 -7.63 -2.70 8.13
N HIS A 96 -8.29 -2.82 6.97
CA HIS A 96 -9.21 -1.79 6.49
C HIS A 96 -10.45 -1.61 7.38
N ALA A 97 -11.07 -2.72 7.80
CA ALA A 97 -12.24 -2.69 8.69
C ALA A 97 -11.91 -2.00 10.03
N LEU A 98 -10.74 -2.31 10.61
CA LEU A 98 -10.27 -1.67 11.84
C LEU A 98 -9.98 -0.18 11.62
N ALA A 99 -9.28 0.18 10.54
CA ALA A 99 -8.98 1.57 10.21
C ALA A 99 -10.24 2.43 10.04
N SER A 100 -11.29 1.83 9.48
CA SER A 100 -12.58 2.48 9.23
C SER A 100 -13.50 2.49 10.46
N ALA A 101 -13.08 1.91 11.59
CA ALA A 101 -13.86 1.90 12.80
C ALA A 101 -13.88 3.30 13.45
N ARG A 102 -15.08 3.78 13.82
CA ARG A 102 -15.27 5.09 14.48
C ARG A 102 -14.32 5.36 15.66
N PRO A 103 -13.99 4.39 16.54
CA PRO A 103 -13.03 4.63 17.61
C PRO A 103 -11.62 4.97 17.10
N VAL A 104 -11.16 4.32 16.03
CA VAL A 104 -9.85 4.57 15.43
C VAL A 104 -9.83 5.95 14.80
N GLU A 105 -10.82 6.31 13.98
CA GLU A 105 -10.90 7.65 13.38
C GLU A 105 -10.88 8.76 14.44
N ARG A 106 -11.64 8.61 15.53
CA ARG A 106 -11.66 9.56 16.64
C ARG A 106 -10.29 9.65 17.33
N LEU A 107 -9.61 8.53 17.52
CA LEU A 107 -8.26 8.51 18.09
C LEU A 107 -7.29 9.27 17.18
N LEU A 108 -7.29 9.00 15.88
CA LEU A 108 -6.42 9.68 14.91
C LEU A 108 -6.66 11.20 14.89
N GLN A 109 -7.93 11.62 14.89
CA GLN A 109 -8.29 13.04 14.97
C GLN A 109 -7.79 13.70 16.26
N ARG A 110 -7.92 13.02 17.40
CA ARG A 110 -7.43 13.51 18.70
C ARG A 110 -5.91 13.65 18.72
N LEU A 111 -5.19 12.65 18.23
CA LEU A 111 -3.73 12.69 18.14
C LEU A 111 -3.29 13.86 17.26
N MET A 112 -3.89 14.00 16.07
CA MET A 112 -3.56 15.09 15.15
C MET A 112 -3.95 16.48 15.65
N ALA A 113 -4.90 16.59 16.59
CA ALA A 113 -5.26 17.86 17.20
C ALA A 113 -4.16 18.53 18.02
N THR A 114 -3.13 17.77 18.41
CA THR A 114 -1.98 18.29 19.16
C THR A 114 -0.98 19.04 18.28
N VAL A 115 -1.01 18.82 16.97
CA VAL A 115 -0.03 19.34 16.03
C VAL A 115 -0.37 20.76 15.59
N ARG A 116 0.64 21.65 15.58
CA ARG A 116 0.51 23.06 15.17
C ARG A 116 1.49 23.49 14.09
N THR A 117 2.45 22.65 13.70
CA THR A 117 3.52 22.98 12.76
C THR A 117 3.61 21.95 11.63
N PRO A 118 4.08 22.33 10.42
CA PRO A 118 4.22 21.40 9.30
C PRO A 118 5.14 20.22 9.62
N SER A 119 6.27 20.47 10.28
CA SER A 119 7.20 19.42 10.70
C SER A 119 6.58 18.48 11.72
N GLY A 120 5.82 19.00 12.69
CA GLY A 120 5.09 18.18 13.64
C GLY A 120 4.04 17.29 12.95
N ALA A 121 3.39 17.81 11.89
CA ALA A 121 2.41 17.05 11.12
C ALA A 121 3.05 15.89 10.37
N MET A 122 4.21 16.12 9.74
CA MET A 122 4.98 15.07 9.07
C MET A 122 5.47 14.01 10.07
N ILE A 123 6.07 14.42 11.18
CA ILE A 123 6.60 13.49 12.18
C ILE A 123 5.49 12.64 12.78
N LEU A 124 4.37 13.25 13.18
CA LEU A 124 3.27 12.50 13.79
C LEU A 124 2.59 11.57 12.77
N THR A 125 2.45 12.00 11.52
CA THR A 125 1.97 11.16 10.41
C THR A 125 2.87 9.93 10.24
N PHE A 126 4.18 10.13 10.20
CA PHE A 126 5.17 9.04 10.13
C PHE A 126 5.02 8.07 11.30
N LEU A 127 5.00 8.58 12.55
CA LEU A 127 4.94 7.74 13.75
C LEU A 127 3.65 6.92 13.82
N ILE A 128 2.51 7.53 13.49
CA ILE A 128 1.21 6.85 13.46
C ILE A 128 1.20 5.78 12.37
N ALA A 129 1.65 6.11 11.15
CA ALA A 129 1.72 5.15 10.06
C ALA A 129 2.69 4.01 10.37
N ALA A 130 3.84 4.30 10.99
CA ALA A 130 4.82 3.32 11.43
C ALA A 130 4.25 2.36 12.47
N ALA A 131 3.63 2.88 13.53
CA ALA A 131 3.02 2.06 14.58
C ALA A 131 1.89 1.19 14.02
N ALA A 132 1.03 1.76 13.19
CA ALA A 132 -0.05 1.03 12.53
C ALA A 132 0.49 -0.09 11.62
N SER A 133 1.50 0.22 10.80
CA SER A 133 2.10 -0.73 9.85
C SER A 133 2.92 -1.82 10.54
N TRP A 134 3.55 -1.51 11.68
CA TRP A 134 4.29 -2.48 12.48
C TRP A 134 3.37 -3.55 13.06
N LEU A 135 2.13 -3.16 13.45
CA LEU A 135 1.11 -4.09 13.93
C LEU A 135 0.44 -4.87 12.80
N ASN A 136 0.00 -4.18 11.75
CA ASN A 136 -0.63 -4.77 10.58
C ASN A 136 -0.42 -3.85 9.37
N TRP A 137 0.27 -4.34 8.36
CA TRP A 137 0.64 -3.56 7.18
C TRP A 137 -0.59 -3.11 6.38
N GLY A 138 -1.66 -3.91 6.33
CA GLY A 138 -2.93 -3.53 5.71
C GLY A 138 -3.65 -2.39 6.45
N PHE A 139 -3.64 -2.42 7.78
CA PHE A 139 -4.13 -1.32 8.64
C PHE A 139 -3.30 -0.06 8.43
N GLY A 140 -1.96 -0.21 8.42
CA GLY A 140 -1.01 0.87 8.18
C GLY A 140 -1.23 1.64 6.88
N LEU A 141 -1.52 0.94 5.78
CA LEU A 141 -1.84 1.57 4.49
C LEU A 141 -3.05 2.50 4.58
N VAL A 142 -4.13 2.05 5.21
CA VAL A 142 -5.38 2.83 5.32
C VAL A 142 -5.22 3.98 6.32
N VAL A 143 -4.63 3.71 7.49
CA VAL A 143 -4.37 4.72 8.53
C VAL A 143 -3.45 5.81 8.01
N GLY A 144 -2.40 5.47 7.27
CA GLY A 144 -1.48 6.44 6.67
C GLY A 144 -2.18 7.47 5.80
N ALA A 145 -3.12 7.02 4.96
CA ALA A 145 -3.94 7.92 4.14
C ALA A 145 -4.90 8.77 4.99
N LEU A 146 -5.56 8.18 5.99
CA LEU A 146 -6.48 8.90 6.86
C LEU A 146 -5.79 9.99 7.69
N VAL A 147 -4.62 9.68 8.26
CA VAL A 147 -3.87 10.62 9.10
C VAL A 147 -3.22 11.73 8.26
N ALA A 148 -2.72 11.43 7.05
CA ALA A 148 -2.24 12.45 6.11
C ALA A 148 -3.37 13.43 5.73
N LYS A 149 -4.57 12.92 5.43
CA LYS A 149 -5.74 13.77 5.14
C LYS A 149 -6.13 14.63 6.35
N GLU A 150 -6.08 14.06 7.55
CA GLU A 150 -6.38 14.79 8.79
C GLU A 150 -5.34 15.88 9.10
N ALA A 151 -4.06 15.60 8.86
CA ALA A 151 -2.98 16.56 9.02
C ALA A 151 -3.12 17.77 8.09
N ALA A 152 -3.44 17.53 6.81
CA ALA A 152 -3.64 18.58 5.82
C ALA A 152 -4.82 19.52 6.15
N ARG A 153 -5.81 19.04 6.92
CA ARG A 153 -6.93 19.88 7.40
C ARG A 153 -6.55 20.83 8.54
N ARG A 154 -5.45 20.54 9.26
CA ARG A 154 -5.08 21.25 10.48
C ARG A 154 -3.93 22.22 10.28
N VAL A 155 -2.98 21.85 9.42
CA VAL A 155 -1.78 22.64 9.16
C VAL A 155 -1.58 22.77 7.66
N ARG A 156 -1.21 23.97 7.22
CA ARG A 156 -0.84 24.22 5.83
C ARG A 156 0.52 23.57 5.54
N VAL A 157 0.48 22.41 4.89
CA VAL A 157 1.64 21.64 4.44
C VAL A 157 1.33 21.05 3.07
N ASP A 158 2.34 20.90 2.21
CA ASP A 158 2.15 20.19 0.95
C ASP A 158 1.70 18.75 1.24
N PHE A 159 0.63 18.33 0.58
CA PHE A 159 0.08 17.00 0.78
C PHE A 159 1.07 15.89 0.37
N ALA A 160 1.94 16.15 -0.61
CA ALA A 160 2.96 15.21 -1.04
C ALA A 160 3.96 14.88 0.10
N TRP A 161 4.30 15.85 0.95
CA TRP A 161 5.17 15.61 2.11
C TRP A 161 4.51 14.72 3.17
N LEU A 162 3.20 14.88 3.37
CA LEU A 162 2.45 14.01 4.28
C LEU A 162 2.33 12.58 3.73
N VAL A 163 2.10 12.43 2.43
CA VAL A 163 2.11 11.12 1.75
C VAL A 163 3.49 10.47 1.88
N ALA A 164 4.58 11.22 1.66
CA ALA A 164 5.93 10.72 1.82
C ALA A 164 6.22 10.29 3.28
N ALA A 165 5.76 11.06 4.27
CA ALA A 165 5.89 10.70 5.69
C ALA A 165 5.13 9.42 6.02
N ALA A 166 3.87 9.28 5.57
CA ALA A 166 3.07 8.09 5.77
C ALA A 166 3.70 6.85 5.10
N TYR A 167 4.20 7.01 3.86
CA TYR A 167 4.85 5.93 3.12
C TYR A 167 6.18 5.51 3.75
N THR A 168 6.95 6.47 4.27
CA THR A 168 8.16 6.18 5.05
C THR A 168 7.80 5.38 6.31
N GLY A 169 6.71 5.73 7.00
CA GLY A 169 6.23 4.97 8.16
C GLY A 169 5.82 3.55 7.79
N PHE A 170 5.18 3.38 6.63
CA PHE A 170 4.79 2.07 6.12
C PHE A 170 5.98 1.10 6.02
N MET A 171 7.16 1.55 5.59
CA MET A 171 8.36 0.72 5.37
C MET A 171 8.78 -0.14 6.58
N ILE A 172 8.38 0.22 7.79
CA ILE A 172 8.69 -0.53 9.02
C ILE A 172 7.94 -1.88 9.10
N TRP A 173 6.89 -2.08 8.31
CA TRP A 173 6.01 -3.25 8.35
C TRP A 173 6.75 -4.59 8.27
N ALA A 174 7.83 -4.66 7.47
CA ALA A 174 8.59 -5.88 7.22
C ALA A 174 9.53 -6.26 8.38
N SER A 175 9.83 -5.32 9.28
CA SER A 175 10.74 -5.50 10.41
C SER A 175 10.01 -5.85 11.72
N GLY A 176 8.70 -6.04 11.66
CA GLY A 176 7.85 -6.26 12.82
C GLY A 176 7.03 -7.56 12.76
N PRO A 177 6.13 -7.76 13.74
CA PRO A 177 5.22 -8.91 13.76
C PRO A 177 4.28 -8.94 12.54
N SER A 178 4.08 -7.80 11.89
CA SER A 178 3.31 -7.70 10.65
C SER A 178 4.00 -8.32 9.42
N SER A 179 5.25 -8.76 9.51
CA SER A 179 5.95 -9.37 8.39
C SER A 179 5.40 -10.77 8.09
N SER A 180 4.59 -10.89 7.04
CA SER A 180 3.96 -12.16 6.65
C SER A 180 4.99 -13.25 6.34
N ILE A 181 6.17 -12.87 5.82
CA ILE A 181 7.26 -13.81 5.52
C ILE A 181 7.89 -14.32 6.81
N ALA A 182 8.28 -13.41 7.71
CA ALA A 182 8.90 -13.80 8.97
C ALA A 182 7.94 -14.64 9.83
N LEU A 183 6.65 -14.28 9.84
CA LEU A 183 5.62 -15.03 10.57
C LEU A 183 5.38 -16.42 9.96
N ALA A 184 5.34 -16.51 8.63
CA ALA A 184 5.26 -17.80 7.95
C ALA A 184 6.46 -18.68 8.32
N GLN A 185 7.68 -18.13 8.31
CA GLN A 185 8.91 -18.86 8.67
C GLN A 185 8.95 -19.30 10.14
N ALA A 186 8.40 -18.50 11.05
CA ALA A 186 8.32 -18.83 12.48
C ALA A 186 7.12 -19.73 12.85
N SER A 187 6.28 -20.11 11.88
CA SER A 187 5.13 -20.98 12.12
C SER A 187 5.58 -22.41 12.40
N HIS A 188 4.92 -23.06 13.36
CA HIS A 188 5.23 -24.43 13.79
C HIS A 188 5.22 -25.41 12.60
N GLY A 189 6.23 -26.29 12.53
CA GLY A 189 6.38 -27.25 11.45
C GLY A 189 6.85 -26.67 10.11
N ASN A 190 7.17 -25.37 10.02
CA ASN A 190 7.77 -24.81 8.82
C ASN A 190 9.22 -25.28 8.67
N SER A 191 9.58 -25.77 7.48
CA SER A 191 10.95 -26.16 7.12
C SER A 191 12.00 -25.07 7.34
N LEU A 192 11.60 -23.80 7.33
CA LEU A 192 12.48 -22.64 7.53
C LEU A 192 12.53 -22.15 8.99
N ASN A 193 11.80 -22.78 9.92
CA ASN A 193 11.82 -22.43 11.33
C ASN A 193 13.08 -22.97 12.03
N VAL A 194 14.19 -22.23 11.92
CA VAL A 194 15.48 -22.63 12.51
C VAL A 194 15.43 -22.66 14.03
N VAL A 195 14.68 -21.75 14.65
CA VAL A 195 14.61 -21.65 16.12
C VAL A 195 13.97 -22.92 16.68
N GLU A 196 12.79 -23.30 16.19
CA GLU A 196 12.10 -24.54 16.60
C GLU A 196 12.96 -25.79 16.37
N LYS A 197 13.68 -25.86 15.25
CA LYS A 197 14.62 -26.96 14.99
C LYS A 197 15.76 -27.05 16.01
N LEU A 198 16.17 -25.93 16.59
CA LEU A 198 17.25 -25.87 17.57
C LEU A 198 16.75 -26.03 19.02
N THR A 199 15.52 -25.62 19.31
CA THR A 199 14.98 -25.57 20.68
C THR A 199 14.00 -26.69 21.02
N GLY A 200 13.48 -27.40 20.01
CA GLY A 200 12.26 -28.22 20.16
C GLY A 200 11.02 -27.37 20.26
#